data_AF-A0A0F9V8I3-F1
#
_entry.id   AF-A0A0F9V8I3-F1
#
_cell.length_a   1.000
_cell.length_b   1.000
_cell.length_c   1.000
_cell.angle_alpha   90.00
_cell.angle_beta   90.00
_cell.angle_gamma   90.00
#
_symmetry.space_group_name_H-M   'P 1'
#
loop_
_entity.id
_entity.type
_entity.pdbx_description
1 polymer ?
#
loop_
_entity_poly.entity_id
_entity_poly.type
_entity_poly.pdbx_seq_one_letter_code
_entity_poly.pdbx_strand_id
1 'polypeptide(L)'
;MTYAVVRNGSESLYLELEPEVVMDLLRDITHRYESLFTFSMPIYKAGKGAFLFSVLRDGYGAQCCDNSIGLPIIDLATTHISGQKGALHDWSDEIAGRVIAKAFASTLGNIQE
;
A
#
# COMPACT_ATOMS: atom_id res chain seq x y z
N MET A 1 3.49 -21.94 4.43
CA MET A 1 3.52 -20.57 3.88
C MET A 1 2.09 -20.11 3.76
N THR A 2 1.77 -19.03 4.45
CA THR A 2 0.42 -18.46 4.49
C THR A 2 0.39 -17.32 3.48
N TYR A 3 -0.65 -17.25 2.67
CA TYR A 3 -0.76 -16.31 1.57
C TYR A 3 -1.90 -15.35 1.83
N ALA A 4 -1.78 -14.10 1.36
CA ALA A 4 -2.83 -13.09 1.47
C ALA A 4 -3.12 -12.47 0.11
N VAL A 5 -4.38 -12.09 -0.09
CA VAL A 5 -4.82 -11.36 -1.28
C VAL A 5 -5.21 -9.94 -0.86
N VAL A 6 -4.64 -8.93 -1.51
CA VAL A 6 -5.05 -7.54 -1.32
C VAL A 6 -5.92 -7.12 -2.50
N ARG A 7 -7.14 -6.64 -2.22
CA ARG A 7 -8.13 -6.27 -3.23
C ARG A 7 -8.37 -4.76 -3.26
N ASN A 8 -8.51 -4.21 -4.45
CA ASN A 8 -8.98 -2.85 -4.67
C ASN A 8 -10.00 -2.86 -5.82
N GLY A 9 -11.29 -2.80 -5.48
CA GLY A 9 -12.36 -2.93 -6.47
C GLY A 9 -12.34 -4.30 -7.15
N SER A 10 -12.23 -4.33 -8.47
CA SER A 10 -12.18 -5.56 -9.27
C SER A 10 -10.78 -6.18 -9.38
N GLU A 11 -9.74 -5.47 -8.95
CA GLU A 11 -8.36 -5.95 -9.06
C GLU A 11 -7.89 -6.60 -7.74
N SER A 12 -7.06 -7.63 -7.84
CA SER A 12 -6.52 -8.36 -6.68
C SER A 12 -5.03 -8.65 -6.87
N LEU A 13 -4.25 -8.52 -5.81
CA LEU A 13 -2.82 -8.80 -5.75
C LEU A 13 -2.56 -9.95 -4.80
N TYR A 14 -1.70 -10.87 -5.22
CA TYR A 14 -1.22 -11.97 -4.40
C TYR A 14 0.06 -11.59 -3.68
N LEU A 15 0.12 -11.85 -2.37
CA LEU A 15 1.30 -11.70 -1.55
C LEU A 15 1.65 -13.02 -0.86
N GLU A 16 2.93 -13.40 -0.96
CA GLU A 16 3.53 -14.52 -0.22
C GLU A 16 3.86 -14.14 1.22
N LEU A 17 2.90 -13.50 1.88
CA LEU A 17 3.00 -12.99 3.25
C LEU A 17 1.74 -13.37 4.03
N GLU A 18 1.90 -13.54 5.34
CA GLU A 18 0.77 -13.75 6.23
C GLU A 18 -0.11 -12.47 6.29
N PRO A 19 -1.43 -12.59 6.46
CA PRO A 19 -2.33 -11.44 6.48
C PRO A 19 -1.95 -10.36 7.50
N GLU A 20 -1.47 -10.77 8.66
CA GLU A 20 -1.02 -9.87 9.73
C GLU A 20 0.19 -9.04 9.27
N VAL A 21 1.16 -9.69 8.61
CA VAL A 21 2.35 -9.03 8.04
C VAL A 21 1.96 -8.08 6.91
N VAL A 22 0.99 -8.43 6.07
CA VAL A 22 0.47 -7.54 5.04
C VAL A 22 -0.23 -6.32 5.65
N MET A 23 -0.99 -6.50 6.72
CA MET A 23 -1.61 -5.39 7.43
C MET A 23 -0.57 -4.45 8.04
N ASP A 24 0.49 -4.99 8.61
CA ASP A 24 1.58 -4.20 9.18
C ASP A 24 2.36 -3.43 8.10
N LEU A 25 2.62 -4.04 6.95
CA LEU A 25 3.17 -3.37 5.77
C LEU A 25 2.32 -2.17 5.36
N LEU A 26 1.01 -2.38 5.21
CA LEU A 26 0.07 -1.34 4.80
C LEU A 26 0.02 -0.18 5.80
N ARG A 27 0.13 -0.48 7.10
CA ARG A 27 0.22 0.54 8.17
C ARG A 27 1.53 1.33 8.10
N ASP A 28 2.67 0.68 7.84
CA ASP A 28 3.96 1.37 7.71
C ASP A 28 3.98 2.28 6.48
N ILE A 29 3.53 1.79 5.32
CA ILE A 29 3.40 2.59 4.09
C ILE A 29 2.53 3.82 4.35
N THR A 30 1.39 3.62 5.01
CA THR A 30 0.47 4.69 5.37
C THR A 30 1.14 5.72 6.29
N HIS A 31 1.86 5.26 7.32
CA HIS A 31 2.57 6.13 8.24
C HIS A 31 3.65 6.97 7.55
N ARG A 32 4.48 6.34 6.71
CA ARG A 32 5.53 7.03 5.95
C ARG A 32 4.94 8.05 4.99
N TYR A 33 3.89 7.70 4.26
CA TYR A 33 3.16 8.65 3.42
C TYR A 33 2.63 9.83 4.25
N GLU A 34 1.90 9.57 5.33
CA GLU A 34 1.32 10.63 6.18
C GLU A 34 2.40 11.54 6.79
N SER A 35 3.54 10.99 7.18
CA SER A 35 4.65 11.78 7.73
C SER A 35 5.31 12.70 6.69
N LEU A 36 5.40 12.28 5.43
CA LEU A 36 5.99 13.10 4.34
C LEU A 36 5.09 14.26 3.93
N PHE A 37 3.76 14.13 4.05
CA PHE A 37 2.80 15.18 3.67
C PHE A 37 2.37 16.08 4.84
N THR A 38 3.14 16.12 5.94
CA THR A 38 2.86 16.96 7.11
C THR A 38 2.94 18.48 6.86
N PHE A 39 3.49 18.94 5.73
CA PHE A 39 3.65 20.38 5.43
C PHE A 39 2.43 21.06 4.78
N SER A 40 1.47 20.29 4.26
CA SER A 40 0.22 20.81 3.72
C SER A 40 -0.79 19.69 3.89
N MET A 41 -1.87 19.93 4.66
CA MET A 41 -2.93 18.96 4.98
C MET A 41 -2.97 17.82 3.96
N PRO A 42 -2.73 16.55 4.35
CA PRO A 42 -2.81 15.44 3.43
C PRO A 42 -4.28 15.33 3.01
N ILE A 43 -4.66 16.06 1.97
CA ILE A 43 -5.94 15.88 1.33
C ILE A 43 -5.76 14.55 0.63
N TYR A 44 -6.15 13.48 1.32
CA TYR A 44 -6.48 12.20 0.70
C TYR A 44 -7.65 12.47 -0.24
N LYS A 45 -7.38 13.08 -1.40
CA LYS A 45 -8.33 13.22 -2.49
C LYS A 45 -8.59 11.79 -2.96
N ALA A 46 -9.65 11.18 -2.43
CA ALA A 46 -10.27 9.93 -2.90
C ALA A 46 -9.28 8.95 -3.55
N GLY A 47 -8.59 8.13 -2.76
CA GLY A 47 -7.62 7.19 -3.36
C GLY A 47 -6.70 6.42 -2.44
N LYS A 48 -6.94 6.36 -1.11
CA LYS A 48 -6.03 5.65 -0.19
C LYS A 48 -5.85 4.18 -0.56
N GLY A 49 -6.95 3.48 -0.87
CA GLY A 49 -6.89 2.10 -1.35
C GLY A 49 -6.14 1.96 -2.68
N ALA A 50 -6.41 2.83 -3.65
CA ALA A 50 -5.72 2.83 -4.94
C ALA A 50 -4.21 3.10 -4.81
N PHE A 51 -3.82 4.03 -3.93
CA PHE A 51 -2.42 4.31 -3.62
C PHE A 51 -1.73 3.07 -3.04
N LEU A 52 -2.28 2.50 -1.96
CA LEU A 52 -1.72 1.31 -1.32
C LEU A 52 -1.63 0.13 -2.28
N PHE A 53 -2.66 -0.07 -3.11
CA PHE A 53 -2.66 -1.09 -4.17
C PHE A 53 -1.52 -0.88 -5.18
N SER A 54 -1.33 0.35 -5.67
CA SER A 54 -0.24 0.67 -6.62
C SER A 54 1.15 0.49 -6.03
N VAL A 55 1.30 0.76 -4.73
CA VAL A 55 2.55 0.57 -4.00
C VAL A 55 2.87 -0.91 -3.88
N LEU A 56 1.89 -1.76 -3.56
CA LEU A 56 2.09 -3.20 -3.51
C LEU A 56 2.42 -3.78 -4.90
N ARG A 57 1.68 -3.38 -5.94
CA ARG A 57 1.90 -3.87 -7.30
C ARG A 57 3.27 -3.46 -7.84
N ASP A 58 3.58 -2.17 -7.78
CA ASP A 58 4.70 -1.61 -8.53
C ASP A 58 5.94 -1.34 -7.67
N GLY A 59 5.76 -1.12 -6.37
CA GLY A 59 6.84 -0.90 -5.42
C GLY A 59 7.34 -2.21 -4.81
N TYR A 60 6.42 -3.04 -4.32
CA TYR A 60 6.73 -4.35 -3.73
C TYR A 60 6.85 -5.46 -4.79
N GLY A 61 6.23 -5.30 -5.96
CA GLY A 61 6.27 -6.29 -7.04
C GLY A 61 5.22 -7.40 -6.88
N ALA A 62 4.12 -7.13 -6.15
CA ALA A 62 3.03 -8.08 -5.99
C ALA A 62 2.37 -8.39 -7.35
N GLN A 63 2.07 -9.66 -7.60
CA GLN A 63 1.49 -10.12 -8.86
C GLN A 63 -0.03 -10.01 -8.83
N CYS A 64 -0.64 -9.61 -9.95
CA CYS A 64 -2.09 -9.68 -10.11
C CYS A 64 -2.57 -11.13 -10.05
N CYS A 65 -3.72 -11.37 -9.41
CA CYS A 65 -4.35 -12.68 -9.36
C CYS A 65 -5.84 -12.60 -9.68
N ASP A 66 -6.30 -13.50 -10.56
CA ASP A 66 -7.72 -13.60 -10.93
C ASP A 66 -8.50 -14.55 -10.00
N ASN A 67 -7.80 -15.38 -9.23
CA ASN A 67 -8.40 -16.42 -8.41
C ASN A 67 -7.97 -16.29 -6.94
N SER A 68 -8.91 -15.88 -6.09
CA SER A 68 -8.69 -15.65 -4.65
C SER A 68 -9.38 -16.72 -3.76
N ILE A 69 -9.83 -17.83 -4.34
CA ILE A 69 -10.62 -18.84 -3.63
C ILE A 69 -9.78 -19.48 -2.50
N GLY A 70 -10.31 -19.45 -1.28
CA GLY A 70 -9.68 -20.08 -0.10
C GLY A 70 -8.54 -19.28 0.53
N LEU A 71 -8.22 -18.09 0.01
CA LEU A 71 -7.20 -17.22 0.58
C LEU A 71 -7.82 -16.09 1.42
N PRO A 72 -7.19 -15.67 2.51
CA PRO A 72 -7.59 -14.49 3.27
C PRO A 72 -7.47 -13.23 2.40
N ILE A 73 -8.52 -12.42 2.38
CA ILE A 73 -8.64 -11.23 1.53
C ILE A 73 -8.64 -9.98 2.41
N ILE A 74 -7.73 -9.05 2.11
CA ILE A 74 -7.70 -7.70 2.67
C ILE A 74 -8.26 -6.76 1.60
N ASP A 75 -9.51 -6.35 1.78
CA ASP A 75 -10.17 -5.42 0.85
C ASP A 75 -9.92 -3.98 1.26
N LEU A 76 -9.19 -3.24 0.43
CA LEU A 76 -8.80 -1.85 0.70
C LEU A 76 -9.97 -0.86 0.66
N ALA A 77 -11.13 -1.24 0.10
CA ALA A 77 -12.32 -0.43 0.10
C ALA A 77 -13.06 -0.47 1.46
N THR A 78 -12.91 -1.55 2.21
CA THR A 78 -13.64 -1.79 3.47
C THR A 78 -12.73 -1.85 4.69
N THR A 79 -11.45 -2.15 4.50
CA THR A 79 -10.46 -2.25 5.58
C THR A 79 -9.95 -0.87 5.96
N HIS A 80 -10.19 -0.47 7.20
CA HIS A 80 -9.62 0.76 7.73
C HIS A 80 -8.13 0.58 8.07
N ILE A 81 -7.25 1.24 7.31
CA ILE A 81 -5.80 1.22 7.52
C ILE A 81 -5.35 2.57 8.05
N SER A 82 -4.90 2.62 9.29
CA SER A 82 -4.31 3.80 9.93
C SER A 82 -2.80 3.64 10.05
N GLY A 83 -2.05 4.71 9.80
CA GLY A 83 -0.60 4.70 10.00
C GLY A 83 -0.26 4.37 11.46
N GLN A 84 0.68 3.44 11.66
CA GLN A 84 1.18 3.09 12.99
C GLN A 84 2.67 3.42 13.08
N LYS A 85 3.03 4.19 14.11
CA LYS A 85 4.43 4.55 14.38
C LYS A 85 5.09 3.39 15.15
N GLY A 86 5.98 2.67 14.48
CA GLY A 86 6.75 1.59 15.07
C GLY A 86 7.29 0.71 13.96
N ALA A 87 8.61 0.49 13.95
CA ALA A 87 9.31 -0.29 12.94
C ALA A 87 8.82 -1.74 12.97
N LEU A 88 7.78 -2.03 12.20
CA LEU A 88 7.35 -3.37 11.93
C LEU A 88 8.24 -3.88 10.81
N HIS A 89 9.37 -4.47 11.18
CA HIS A 89 10.40 -5.07 10.31
C HIS A 89 11.24 -4.06 9.53
N ASP A 90 12.53 -4.37 9.36
CA ASP A 90 13.44 -3.64 8.47
C ASP A 90 13.01 -3.87 7.01
N TRP A 91 11.87 -3.30 6.61
CA TRP A 91 11.52 -3.21 5.20
C TRP A 91 12.62 -2.40 4.54
N SER A 92 13.30 -3.01 3.56
CA SER A 92 14.49 -2.41 2.99
C SER A 92 14.21 -0.96 2.60
N ASP A 93 15.14 -0.06 2.93
CA ASP A 93 15.06 1.35 2.55
C ASP A 93 14.83 1.52 1.02
N GLU A 94 15.12 0.49 0.24
CA GLU A 94 14.78 0.42 -1.18
C GLU A 94 13.27 0.34 -1.47
N ILE A 95 12.50 -0.50 -0.75
CA ILE A 95 11.04 -0.55 -0.92
C ILE A 95 10.44 0.78 -0.50
N ALA A 96 10.83 1.29 0.67
CA ALA A 96 10.40 2.60 1.15
C ALA A 96 10.79 3.71 0.16
N GLY A 97 12.01 3.69 -0.37
CA GLY A 97 12.49 4.63 -1.38
C GLY A 97 11.67 4.58 -2.68
N ARG A 98 11.29 3.38 -3.15
CA ARG A 98 10.42 3.20 -4.33
C ARG A 98 8.99 3.68 -4.08
N VAL A 99 8.42 3.38 -2.90
CA VAL A 99 7.11 3.89 -2.47
C VAL A 99 7.10 5.42 -2.47
N ILE A 100 8.12 6.03 -1.87
CA ILE A 100 8.27 7.48 -1.74
C ILE A 100 8.48 8.12 -3.10
N ALA A 101 9.45 7.63 -3.90
CA ALA A 101 9.72 8.16 -5.24
C ALA A 101 8.49 8.13 -6.14
N LYS A 102 7.70 7.05 -6.06
CA LYS A 102 6.47 6.92 -6.85
C LYS A 102 5.35 7.83 -6.36
N ALA A 103 5.17 7.97 -5.05
CA ALA A 103 4.21 8.90 -4.47
C ALA A 103 4.53 10.35 -4.88
N PHE A 104 5.81 10.74 -4.82
CA PHE A 104 6.28 12.06 -5.28
C PHE A 104 6.07 12.26 -6.78
N ALA A 105 6.42 11.29 -7.62
CA ALA A 105 6.23 11.38 -9.08
C ALA A 105 4.75 11.57 -9.47
N SER A 106 3.84 10.85 -8.81
CA SER A 106 2.39 10.98 -9.01
C SER A 106 1.87 12.36 -8.58
N THR A 107 2.45 12.93 -7.52
CA THR A 107 2.08 14.28 -7.04
C THR A 107 2.54 15.37 -8.02
N LEU A 108 3.73 15.22 -8.62
CA LEU A 108 4.27 16.18 -9.59
C LEU A 108 3.57 16.11 -10.95
N GLY A 109 3.20 14.92 -11.42
CA GLY A 109 2.47 14.75 -12.69
C GLY A 109 1.09 15.42 -12.70
N ASN A 110 0.41 15.45 -11.55
CA ASN A 110 -0.89 16.11 -11.39
C ASN A 110 -0.81 17.64 -11.21
N ILE A 111 0.40 18.23 -11.10
CA ILE A 111 0.59 19.69 -10.99
C ILE A 111 0.80 20.33 -12.38
N GLN A 112 0.96 19.53 -13.44
CA GLN A 112 1.18 20.00 -14.82
C GLN A 112 -0.07 19.93 -15.74
N GLU A 113 -1.25 19.61 -15.22
CA GLU A 113 -2.53 19.76 -15.95
C GLU A 113 -3.30 21.01 -15.53
#